data_AF-A0A328Z2B6-F1
#
_entry.id   AF-A0A328Z2B6-F1
#
_cell.length_a   1.000
_cell.length_b   1.000
_cell.length_c   1.000
_cell.angle_alpha   90.00
_cell.angle_beta   90.00
_cell.angle_gamma   90.00
#
_symmetry.space_group_name_H-M   'P 1'
#
loop_
_entity.id
_entity.type
_entity.pdbx_description
1 polymer ?
#
loop_
_entity_poly.entity_id
_entity_poly.type
_entity_poly.pdbx_seq_one_letter_code
_entity_poly.pdbx_strand_id
1 'polypeptide(L)'
;MTMDRANYLGVPDDFPVTATVSVVAGAQPKMNLVEEGGKFYAPGTSPGEVLAAFQTCNDLVSQMVSYCQRKLPTYEGNQDATVKAALKGLLAKRWCTDAQCVWIMRRVVDELQWTVGDGALQSGYPDAI
;
A
#
# COMPACT_ATOMS: atom_id res chain seq x y z
N MET A 1 -1.94 -0.65 19.22
CA MET A 1 -2.64 0.65 19.14
C MET A 1 -3.68 0.53 18.05
N THR A 2 -4.95 0.44 18.41
CA THR A 2 -6.07 0.39 17.45
C THR A 2 -6.20 1.78 16.86
N MET A 3 -5.87 1.95 15.57
CA MET A 3 -6.09 3.22 14.89
C MET A 3 -7.59 3.50 14.86
N ASP A 4 -8.01 4.67 15.31
CA ASP A 4 -9.41 5.09 15.34
C ASP A 4 -9.89 5.32 13.90
N ARG A 5 -10.43 4.26 13.27
CA ARG A 5 -10.86 4.22 11.86
C ARG A 5 -11.94 5.25 11.51
N ALA A 6 -12.68 5.74 12.52
CA ALA A 6 -13.68 6.79 12.36
C ALA A 6 -13.12 8.10 11.79
N ASN A 7 -11.80 8.33 11.88
CA ASN A 7 -11.17 9.52 11.30
C ASN A 7 -10.87 9.39 9.80
N TYR A 8 -10.93 8.20 9.20
CA TYR A 8 -10.54 7.94 7.81
C TYR A 8 -11.76 7.68 6.91
N LEU A 9 -12.70 8.63 6.89
CA LEU A 9 -13.90 8.51 6.06
C LEU A 9 -13.54 8.39 4.58
N GLY A 10 -14.09 7.38 3.90
CA GLY A 10 -13.85 7.12 2.48
C GLY A 10 -12.61 6.29 2.17
N VAL A 11 -11.87 5.84 3.20
CA VAL A 11 -10.73 4.92 3.05
C VAL A 11 -11.13 3.53 3.56
N PRO A 12 -10.90 2.46 2.79
CA PRO A 12 -11.21 1.09 3.23
C PRO A 12 -10.48 0.67 4.52
N ASP A 13 -11.13 -0.14 5.34
CA ASP A 13 -10.58 -0.66 6.60
C ASP A 13 -9.35 -1.58 6.43
N ASP A 14 -9.13 -2.10 5.23
CA ASP A 14 -7.96 -2.92 4.89
C ASP A 14 -6.79 -2.09 4.33
N PHE A 15 -6.99 -0.79 4.06
CA PHE A 15 -5.92 0.07 3.55
C PHE A 15 -4.84 0.27 4.62
N PRO A 16 -3.55 0.05 4.28
CA PRO A 16 -2.45 0.21 5.21
C PRO A 16 -2.08 1.68 5.41
N VAL A 17 -2.24 2.15 6.64
CA VAL A 17 -1.77 3.46 7.09
C VAL A 17 -0.37 3.29 7.67
N THR A 18 0.62 3.99 7.11
CA THR A 18 2.02 3.90 7.57
C THR A 18 2.53 5.28 7.93
N ALA A 19 2.94 5.45 9.19
CA ALA A 19 3.54 6.70 9.64
C ALA A 19 4.93 6.88 8.99
N THR A 20 5.20 8.07 8.47
CA THR A 20 6.53 8.48 8.06
C THR A 20 7.30 8.86 9.32
N VAL A 21 8.21 7.99 9.75
CA VAL A 21 9.10 8.29 10.89
C VAL A 21 10.08 9.38 10.45
N SER A 22 9.84 10.60 10.92
CA SER A 22 10.79 11.72 10.78
C SER A 22 11.31 12.10 12.15
N VAL A 23 12.56 11.75 12.43
CA VAL A 23 13.30 12.24 13.61
C VAL A 23 14.11 13.45 13.17
N VAL A 24 13.81 14.63 13.72
CA VAL A 24 14.61 15.83 13.49
C VAL A 24 15.75 15.86 14.51
N ALA A 25 16.99 16.00 14.04
CA ALA A 25 18.16 16.12 14.90
C ALA A 25 18.11 17.41 15.73
N GLY A 26 18.25 17.30 17.05
CA GLY A 26 18.31 18.39 18.02
C GLY A 26 18.71 17.89 19.40
N ALA A 27 19.02 18.78 20.36
CA ALA A 27 19.44 18.42 21.72
C ALA A 27 18.38 17.62 22.53
N GLN A 28 17.14 17.57 22.01
CA GLN A 28 16.06 16.67 22.44
C GLN A 28 15.39 16.12 21.17
N PRO A 29 15.08 14.82 21.10
CA PRO A 29 14.31 14.27 19.98
C PRO A 29 12.92 14.93 19.97
N LYS A 30 12.61 15.63 18.87
CA LYS A 30 11.30 16.24 18.64
C LYS A 30 10.55 15.40 17.61
N MET A 31 9.34 14.97 17.96
CA MET A 31 8.44 14.27 17.05
C MET A 31 7.73 15.29 16.17
N ASN A 32 7.83 15.13 14.85
CA ASN A 32 7.01 15.91 13.93
C ASN A 32 5.56 15.41 14.01
N LEU A 33 4.61 16.33 14.16
CA LEU A 33 3.17 16.05 14.16
C LEU A 33 2.50 16.93 13.11
N VAL A 34 1.46 16.40 12.47
CA VAL A 34 0.57 17.11 11.56
C VAL A 34 -0.74 17.37 12.30
N GLU A 35 -1.18 18.63 12.35
CA GLU A 35 -2.49 18.98 12.91
C GLU A 35 -3.55 18.95 11.80
N GLU A 36 -4.63 18.21 12.00
CA GLU A 36 -5.82 18.25 11.15
C GLU A 36 -7.09 18.13 11.99
N GLY A 37 -8.04 19.04 11.79
CA GLY A 37 -9.31 19.03 12.53
C GLY A 37 -9.14 19.11 14.06
N GLY A 38 -8.12 19.80 14.56
CA GLY A 38 -7.82 19.93 15.99
C GLY A 38 -7.23 18.66 16.63
N LYS A 39 -6.83 17.67 15.83
CA LYS A 39 -6.13 16.45 16.26
C LYS A 39 -4.72 16.42 15.68
N PHE A 40 -3.79 15.83 16.42
CA PHE A 40 -2.40 15.70 15.99
C PHE A 40 -2.11 14.26 15.55
N TYR A 41 -1.53 14.13 14.37
CA TYR A 41 -1.21 12.87 13.70
C TYR A 41 0.29 12.76 13.46
N ALA A 42 0.82 11.54 13.37
CA ALA A 42 2.14 11.37 12.80
C ALA A 42 2.10 11.70 11.28
N PRO A 43 3.16 12.27 10.68
CA PRO A 43 3.22 12.51 9.25
C PRO A 43 2.87 11.25 8.44
N GLY A 44 2.03 11.39 7.42
CA GLY A 44 1.50 10.27 6.62
C GLY A 44 0.33 9.52 7.27
N THR A 45 -0.19 9.99 8.41
CA THR A 45 -1.33 9.35 9.11
C THR A 45 -2.51 10.27 9.36
N SER A 46 -2.44 11.55 8.95
CA SER A 46 -3.62 12.42 9.00
C SER A 46 -4.69 11.94 8.00
N PRO A 47 -5.99 12.14 8.31
CA PRO A 47 -7.08 11.77 7.41
C PRO A 47 -6.89 12.24 5.97
N GLY A 48 -6.50 13.49 5.74
CA GLY A 48 -6.24 14.04 4.42
C GLY A 48 -5.09 13.36 3.69
N GLU A 49 -3.96 13.13 4.38
CA GLU A 49 -2.81 12.41 3.80
C GLU A 49 -3.17 10.97 3.43
N VAL A 50 -3.88 10.27 4.32
CA VAL A 50 -4.28 8.87 4.10
C VAL A 50 -5.27 8.77 2.95
N LEU A 51 -6.23 9.70 2.85
CA LEU A 51 -7.19 9.75 1.75
C LEU A 51 -6.48 10.00 0.40
N ALA A 52 -5.54 10.95 0.36
CA ALA A 52 -4.76 11.23 -0.84
C ALA A 52 -3.89 10.03 -1.27
N ALA A 53 -3.25 9.36 -0.30
CA ALA A 53 -2.49 8.14 -0.54
C ALA A 53 -3.39 7.01 -1.07
N PHE A 54 -4.58 6.84 -0.48
CA PHE A 54 -5.57 5.87 -0.93
C PHE A 54 -6.01 6.14 -2.37
N GLN A 55 -6.40 7.37 -2.71
CA GLN A 55 -6.83 7.74 -4.07
C GLN A 55 -5.73 7.43 -5.10
N THR A 56 -4.48 7.79 -4.78
CA THR A 56 -3.32 7.50 -5.64
C THR A 56 -3.11 5.99 -5.82
N CYS A 57 -3.20 5.21 -4.73
CA CYS A 57 -3.09 3.75 -4.80
C CYS A 57 -4.24 3.12 -5.59
N ASN A 58 -5.46 3.62 -5.42
CA ASN A 58 -6.66 3.16 -6.12
C ASN A 58 -6.57 3.40 -7.63
N ASP A 59 -6.05 4.55 -8.05
CA ASP A 59 -5.78 4.81 -9.47
C ASP A 59 -4.71 3.86 -10.02
N LEU A 60 -3.70 3.52 -9.21
CA LEU A 60 -2.67 2.55 -9.58
C LEU A 60 -3.25 1.13 -9.73
N VAL A 61 -4.25 0.73 -8.93
CA VAL A 61 -4.97 -0.54 -9.12
C VAL A 61 -5.49 -0.67 -10.54
N SER A 62 -6.20 0.33 -11.06
CA SER A 62 -6.77 0.32 -12.42
C SER A 62 -5.70 0.12 -13.50
N GLN A 63 -4.55 0.78 -13.34
CA GLN A 63 -3.41 0.62 -14.25
C GLN A 63 -2.80 -0.77 -14.16
N MET A 64 -2.70 -1.33 -12.95
CA MET A 64 -2.12 -2.64 -12.70
C MET A 64 -3.01 -3.78 -13.17
N VAL A 65 -4.34 -3.64 -13.11
CA VAL A 65 -5.31 -4.57 -13.74
C VAL A 65 -5.00 -4.71 -15.24
N SER A 66 -4.92 -3.57 -15.94
CA SER A 66 -4.61 -3.54 -17.38
C SER A 66 -3.20 -4.06 -17.70
N TYR A 67 -2.23 -3.84 -16.80
CA TYR A 67 -0.89 -4.38 -16.93
C TYR A 67 -0.86 -5.90 -16.78
N CYS A 68 -1.51 -6.45 -15.74
CA CYS A 68 -1.52 -7.88 -15.46
C CYS A 68 -2.20 -8.68 -16.57
N GLN A 69 -3.33 -8.21 -17.08
CA GLN A 69 -4.01 -8.86 -18.22
C GLN A 69 -3.11 -8.93 -19.46
N ARG A 70 -2.39 -7.84 -19.77
CA ARG A 70 -1.44 -7.82 -20.91
C ARG A 70 -0.22 -8.71 -20.68
N LYS A 71 0.23 -8.86 -19.43
CA LYS A 71 1.38 -9.70 -19.07
C LYS A 71 1.05 -11.18 -18.96
N LEU A 72 -0.20 -11.54 -18.70
CA LEU A 72 -0.63 -12.91 -18.50
C LEU A 72 -0.18 -13.90 -19.61
N PRO A 73 -0.27 -13.56 -20.92
CA PRO A 73 0.21 -14.46 -21.98
C PRO A 73 1.73 -14.67 -21.97
N THR A 74 2.52 -13.72 -21.45
CA THR A 74 3.98 -13.88 -21.29
C THR A 74 4.32 -14.95 -20.25
N TYR A 75 3.41 -15.23 -19.33
CA TYR A 75 3.54 -16.26 -18.30
C TYR A 75 2.65 -17.48 -18.59
N GLU A 76 2.29 -17.71 -19.87
CA GLU A 76 1.52 -18.88 -20.30
C GLU A 76 0.16 -19.03 -19.57
N GLY A 77 -0.45 -17.92 -19.14
CA GLY A 77 -1.70 -17.95 -18.38
C GLY A 77 -1.54 -18.12 -16.87
N ASN A 78 -0.30 -18.19 -16.36
CA ASN A 78 -0.04 -18.36 -14.94
C ASN A 78 -0.29 -17.04 -14.16
N GLN A 79 -1.38 -17.02 -13.39
CA GLN A 79 -1.81 -15.87 -12.58
C GLN A 79 -0.82 -15.57 -11.45
N ASP A 80 -0.38 -16.56 -10.68
CA ASP A 80 0.60 -16.41 -9.60
C ASP A 80 1.91 -15.79 -10.09
N ALA A 81 2.47 -16.31 -11.20
CA ALA A 81 3.71 -15.79 -11.78
C ALA A 81 3.55 -14.34 -12.25
N THR A 82 2.39 -14.02 -12.84
CA THR A 82 2.07 -12.66 -13.30
C THR A 82 1.96 -11.69 -12.14
N VAL A 83 1.20 -12.05 -11.10
CA VAL A 83 0.99 -11.22 -9.89
C VAL A 83 2.30 -11.04 -9.14
N LYS A 84 3.09 -12.10 -8.97
CA LYS A 84 4.39 -12.03 -8.30
C LYS A 84 5.37 -11.11 -9.04
N ALA A 85 5.41 -11.18 -10.38
CA ALA A 85 6.24 -10.30 -11.18
C ALA A 85 5.78 -8.84 -11.13
N ALA A 86 4.47 -8.60 -11.15
CA ALA A 86 3.87 -7.28 -11.02
C ALA A 86 4.17 -6.65 -9.64
N LEU A 87 3.99 -7.41 -8.56
CA LEU A 87 4.32 -6.98 -7.19
C LEU A 87 5.80 -6.64 -7.06
N LYS A 88 6.69 -7.49 -7.58
CA LYS A 88 8.13 -7.23 -7.59
C LYS A 88 8.46 -5.91 -8.32
N GLY A 89 7.80 -5.63 -9.43
CA GLY A 89 7.96 -4.38 -10.18
C GLY A 89 7.50 -3.14 -9.40
N LEU A 90 6.37 -3.23 -8.70
CA LEU A 90 5.87 -2.17 -7.82
C LEU A 90 6.84 -1.87 -6.67
N LEU A 91 7.29 -2.92 -5.96
CA LEU A 91 8.23 -2.80 -4.84
C LEU A 91 9.56 -2.15 -5.29
N ALA A 92 10.05 -2.50 -6.47
CA ALA A 92 11.29 -1.93 -7.01
C ALA A 92 11.18 -0.43 -7.32
N LYS A 93 9.98 0.08 -7.63
CA LYS A 93 9.76 1.50 -7.97
C LYS A 93 9.70 2.41 -6.74
N ARG A 94 9.39 1.87 -5.55
CA ARG A 94 9.29 2.63 -4.29
C ARG A 94 8.33 3.84 -4.34
N TRP A 95 7.29 3.75 -5.17
CA TRP A 95 6.24 4.80 -5.25
C TRP A 95 5.27 4.76 -4.07
N CYS A 96 5.09 3.57 -3.49
CA CYS A 96 4.23 3.32 -2.35
C CYS A 96 5.02 2.52 -1.30
N THR A 97 4.50 2.43 -0.08
CA THR A 97 5.08 1.52 0.92
C THR A 97 4.90 0.07 0.50
N ASP A 98 5.69 -0.85 1.05
CA ASP A 98 5.58 -2.28 0.75
C ASP A 98 4.18 -2.82 1.07
N ALA A 99 3.60 -2.37 2.19
CA ALA A 99 2.23 -2.72 2.58
C ALA A 99 1.20 -2.21 1.56
N GLN A 100 1.34 -0.97 1.08
CA GLN A 100 0.48 -0.42 0.03
C GLN A 100 0.65 -1.18 -1.29
N CYS A 101 1.88 -1.56 -1.67
CA CYS A 101 2.11 -2.37 -2.87
C CYS A 101 1.37 -3.73 -2.81
N VAL A 102 1.40 -4.39 -1.65
CA VAL A 102 0.66 -5.64 -1.42
C VAL A 102 -0.85 -5.39 -1.46
N TRP A 103 -1.33 -4.30 -0.85
CA TRP A 103 -2.74 -3.91 -0.89
C TRP A 103 -3.23 -3.68 -2.32
N ILE A 104 -2.46 -2.96 -3.15
CA ILE A 104 -2.76 -2.74 -4.56
C ILE A 104 -2.90 -4.08 -5.29
N MET A 105 -1.94 -4.99 -5.11
CA MET A 105 -1.97 -6.27 -5.82
C MET A 105 -3.08 -7.20 -5.35
N ARG A 106 -3.50 -7.13 -4.08
CA ARG A 106 -4.71 -7.82 -3.59
C ARG A 106 -5.95 -7.32 -4.32
N ARG A 107 -6.14 -6.00 -4.38
CA ARG A 107 -7.26 -5.41 -5.13
C ARG A 107 -7.23 -5.76 -6.60
N VAL A 108 -6.07 -5.79 -7.24
CA VAL A 108 -5.92 -6.22 -8.64
C VAL A 108 -6.40 -7.67 -8.84
N VAL A 109 -6.04 -8.58 -7.93
CA VAL A 109 -6.49 -9.98 -7.97
C VAL A 109 -8.00 -10.07 -7.82
N ASP A 110 -8.57 -9.31 -6.88
CA ASP A 110 -10.02 -9.26 -6.65
C ASP A 110 -10.76 -8.71 -7.89
N GLU A 111 -10.33 -7.59 -8.46
CA GLU A 111 -10.93 -6.98 -9.66
C GLU A 111 -10.86 -7.91 -10.89
N LEU A 112 -9.77 -8.67 -11.00
CA LEU A 112 -9.59 -9.64 -12.07
C LEU A 112 -10.28 -10.99 -11.81
N GLN A 113 -10.82 -11.19 -10.60
CA GLN A 113 -11.38 -12.46 -10.14
C GLN A 113 -10.39 -13.63 -10.29
N TRP A 114 -9.11 -13.37 -10.02
CA TRP A 114 -8.03 -14.36 -10.11
C TRP A 114 -7.91 -15.15 -8.81
N THR A 115 -7.45 -16.39 -8.91
CA THR A 115 -7.15 -17.23 -7.74
C THR A 115 -5.65 -17.43 -7.68
N VAL A 116 -4.98 -16.67 -6.81
CA VAL A 116 -3.54 -16.79 -6.59
C VAL A 116 -3.26 -17.31 -5.19
N GLY A 117 -2.18 -18.07 -5.02
CA GLY A 117 -1.76 -18.53 -3.70
C GLY A 117 -1.21 -17.40 -2.83
N ASP A 118 -1.24 -17.57 -1.51
CA ASP A 118 -0.70 -16.61 -0.54
C ASP A 118 0.76 -16.20 -0.82
N GLY A 119 1.55 -17.07 -1.43
CA GLY A 119 2.94 -16.80 -1.79
C GLY A 119 3.13 -15.79 -2.94
N ALA A 120 2.11 -15.54 -3.76
CA ALA A 120 2.19 -14.56 -4.85
C ALA A 120 2.14 -13.11 -4.36
N LEU A 121 1.59 -12.89 -3.16
CA LEU A 121 1.35 -11.56 -2.58
C LEU A 121 2.26 -11.25 -1.38
N GLN A 122 3.25 -12.10 -1.09
CA GLN A 122 4.25 -11.82 -0.06
C GLN A 122 5.27 -10.79 -0.56
N SER A 123 5.38 -9.65 0.14
CA SER A 123 6.58 -8.81 0.05
C SER A 123 7.73 -9.65 0.59
N GLY A 124 8.77 -9.89 -0.19
CA GLY A 124 9.85 -10.84 0.11
C GLY A 124 10.77 -10.49 1.28
N TYR A 125 10.26 -9.83 2.32
CA TYR A 125 10.97 -9.61 3.59
C TYR A 125 10.46 -10.61 4.62
N PRO A 126 11.32 -11.52 5.15
CA PRO A 126 10.99 -12.19 6.39
C PRO A 126 10.91 -11.13 7.49
N ASP A 127 9.87 -11.24 8.31
CA ASP A 127 9.70 -10.50 9.56
C ASP A 127 11.01 -10.58 10.36
N ALA A 128 11.78 -9.49 10.36
CA ALA A 128 13.01 -9.40 11.11
C ALA A 128 12.62 -9.11 12.56
N ILE A 129 12.64 -10.20 13.34
CA ILE A 129 12.61 -10.27 14.81
C ILE A 129 13.53 -9.22 15.45
#